data_AF-A0A088B2D5-F1
#
_entry.id   AF-A0A088B2D5-F1
#
_cell.length_a   1.000
_cell.length_b   1.000
_cell.length_c   1.000
_cell.angle_alpha   90.00
_cell.angle_beta   90.00
_cell.angle_gamma   90.00
#
_symmetry.space_group_name_H-M   'P 1'
#
loop_
_entity.id
_entity.type
_entity.pdbx_description
1 polymer ?
#
loop_
_entity_poly.entity_id
_entity_poly.type
_entity_poly.pdbx_seq_one_letter_code
_entity_poly.pdbx_strand_id
1 'polypeptide(L)'
;MADLFWLSDEQWAVIEPFMPKDQPGPERKDDRQIISGILHVLTSGCRWRDCPAAYGPRTTVYNRFNRWSRRGFWKAMLAALAKAGWAGDAAALDSSYVRAHRSAHGGKGGRRRRPLARRAAAKRPRSTRSPMSSVALASCC
;
A
#
# COMPACT_ATOMS: atom_id res chain seq x y z
N MET A 1 -24.91 -15.50 5.87
CA MET A 1 -25.13 -14.23 5.14
C MET A 1 -24.22 -13.22 5.81
N ALA A 2 -23.35 -12.53 5.05
CA ALA A 2 -22.48 -11.53 5.65
C ALA A 2 -23.32 -10.29 5.93
N ASP A 3 -23.42 -9.89 7.21
CA ASP A 3 -24.02 -8.59 7.55
C ASP A 3 -23.18 -7.49 6.90
N LEU A 4 -23.79 -6.83 5.92
CA LEU A 4 -23.16 -5.72 5.23
C LEU A 4 -23.12 -4.53 6.18
N PHE A 5 -21.91 -4.00 6.38
CA PHE A 5 -21.68 -2.75 7.07
C PHE A 5 -21.91 -1.57 6.11
N TRP A 6 -22.82 -0.67 6.45
CA TRP A 6 -23.06 0.57 5.71
C TRP A 6 -22.91 1.75 6.65
N LEU A 7 -22.15 2.76 6.23
CA LEU A 7 -22.07 4.01 6.98
C LEU A 7 -23.42 4.71 6.96
N SER A 8 -23.89 5.14 8.13
CA SER A 8 -25.04 6.06 8.26
C SER A 8 -24.67 7.47 7.75
N ASP A 9 -25.68 8.31 7.52
CA ASP A 9 -25.48 9.69 7.07
C ASP A 9 -24.68 10.50 8.09
N GLU A 10 -24.95 10.28 9.38
CA GLU A 10 -24.26 10.94 10.48
C GLU A 10 -22.78 10.57 10.53
N GLN A 11 -22.47 9.27 10.43
CA GLN A 11 -21.08 8.81 10.36
C GLN A 11 -20.38 9.30 9.10
N TRP A 12 -21.10 9.36 7.97
CA TRP A 12 -20.57 9.89 6.72
C TRP A 12 -20.24 11.37 6.82
N ALA A 13 -21.09 12.18 7.45
CA ALA A 13 -20.87 13.61 7.65
C ALA A 13 -19.59 13.91 8.44
N VAL A 14 -19.16 13.01 9.33
CA VAL A 14 -17.89 13.12 10.04
C VAL A 14 -16.70 12.79 9.13
N ILE A 15 -16.85 11.83 8.21
CA ILE A 15 -15.76 11.34 7.36
C ILE A 15 -15.56 12.21 6.11
N GLU A 16 -16.65 12.65 5.50
CA GLU A 16 -16.69 13.40 4.24
C GLU A 16 -15.75 14.62 4.19
N PRO A 17 -15.57 15.43 5.25
CA PRO A 17 -14.64 16.55 5.24
C PRO A 17 -13.19 16.16 4.98
N PHE A 18 -12.79 14.94 5.34
CA PHE A 18 -11.42 14.44 5.13
C PHE A 18 -11.20 13.89 3.73
N MET A 19 -12.26 13.72 2.94
CA MET A 19 -12.14 13.19 1.60
C MET A 19 -11.32 14.13 0.72
N PRO A 20 -10.43 13.61 -0.13
CA PRO A 20 -9.63 14.44 -1.02
C PRO A 20 -10.52 15.08 -2.10
N LYS A 21 -10.98 16.32 -1.89
CA LYS A 21 -11.92 17.03 -2.78
C LYS A 21 -11.26 17.53 -4.07
N ASP A 22 -10.02 18.02 -4.00
CA ASP A 22 -9.33 18.64 -5.14
C ASP A 22 -8.46 17.63 -5.89
N GLN A 23 -9.08 16.83 -6.75
CA GLN A 23 -8.35 15.81 -7.51
C GLN A 23 -8.73 15.82 -8.98
N PRO A 24 -7.73 15.82 -9.88
CA PRO A 24 -7.99 15.75 -11.30
C PRO A 24 -8.65 14.40 -11.65
N GLY A 25 -9.75 14.47 -12.40
CA GLY A 25 -10.49 13.31 -12.89
C GLY A 25 -12.00 13.43 -12.68
N PRO A 26 -12.76 12.39 -13.08
CA PRO A 26 -14.20 12.35 -12.92
C PRO A 26 -14.64 12.44 -11.45
N GLU A 27 -15.79 13.08 -11.24
CA GLU A 27 -16.46 13.16 -9.94
C GLU A 27 -16.66 11.76 -9.35
N ARG A 28 -16.41 11.63 -8.05
CA ARG A 28 -16.44 10.34 -7.35
C ARG A 28 -17.82 10.12 -6.76
N LYS A 29 -18.58 9.22 -7.37
CA LYS A 29 -19.96 8.94 -6.95
C LYS A 29 -20.08 7.91 -5.82
N ASP A 30 -19.06 7.05 -5.65
CA ASP A 30 -19.17 5.85 -4.80
C ASP A 30 -18.28 5.88 -3.55
N ASP A 31 -17.78 7.04 -3.12
CA ASP A 31 -16.77 7.09 -2.05
C ASP A 31 -17.32 6.56 -0.71
N ARG A 32 -18.58 6.83 -0.37
CA ARG A 32 -19.24 6.26 0.83
C ARG A 32 -19.38 4.75 0.78
N GLN A 33 -19.75 4.21 -0.38
CA GLN A 33 -19.89 2.77 -0.61
C GLN A 33 -18.53 2.08 -0.49
N ILE A 34 -17.50 2.65 -1.10
CA ILE A 34 -16.13 2.12 -1.04
C ILE A 34 -15.60 2.17 0.39
N ILE A 35 -15.80 3.27 1.12
CA ILE A 35 -15.36 3.37 2.52
C ILE A 35 -16.09 2.36 3.40
N SER A 36 -17.40 2.19 3.20
CA SER A 36 -18.17 1.16 3.91
C SER A 36 -17.59 -0.24 3.67
N GLY A 37 -17.20 -0.56 2.43
CA GLY A 37 -16.54 -1.82 2.10
C GLY A 37 -15.14 -1.96 2.69
N ILE A 38 -14.35 -0.88 2.73
CA ILE A 38 -13.04 -0.88 3.40
C ILE A 38 -13.22 -1.15 4.89
N LEU A 39 -14.14 -0.45 5.55
CA LEU A 39 -14.43 -0.64 6.96
C LEU A 39 -14.93 -2.05 7.23
N HIS A 40 -15.80 -2.63 6.39
CA HIS A 40 -16.22 -4.02 6.50
C HIS A 40 -15.02 -5.00 6.44
N VAL A 41 -14.09 -4.81 5.50
CA VAL A 41 -12.92 -5.69 5.35
C VAL A 41 -11.98 -5.56 6.54
N LEU A 42 -11.78 -4.34 7.02
CA LEU A 42 -11.06 -4.09 8.26
C LEU A 42 -11.85 -4.80 9.36
N THR A 43 -13.00 -4.26 9.78
CA THR A 43 -14.25 -4.85 10.33
C THR A 43 -14.38 -6.33 10.68
N SER A 44 -14.16 -7.15 9.68
CA SER A 44 -14.31 -8.61 9.75
C SER A 44 -12.98 -9.33 9.75
N GLY A 45 -11.89 -8.64 9.40
CA GLY A 45 -10.58 -9.23 9.14
C GLY A 45 -10.58 -10.18 7.94
N CYS A 46 -11.59 -10.09 7.07
CA CYS A 46 -11.68 -10.93 5.88
C CYS A 46 -10.58 -10.56 4.86
N ARG A 47 -10.34 -11.43 3.88
CA ARG A 47 -9.41 -11.08 2.79
C ARG A 47 -10.11 -10.06 1.91
N TRP A 48 -9.36 -9.12 1.34
CA TRP A 48 -9.88 -8.20 0.31
C TRP A 48 -10.59 -8.89 -0.86
N ARG A 49 -10.25 -10.16 -1.15
CA ARG A 49 -10.93 -10.95 -2.19
C ARG A 49 -12.34 -11.39 -1.79
N ASP A 50 -12.58 -11.52 -0.50
CA ASP A 50 -13.83 -11.98 0.09
C ASP A 50 -14.75 -10.78 0.43
N CYS A 51 -14.32 -9.56 0.08
CA CYS A 51 -15.13 -8.36 0.21
C CYS A 51 -16.43 -8.50 -0.61
N PRO A 52 -17.60 -8.27 -0.01
CA PRO A 52 -18.88 -8.35 -0.72
C PRO A 52 -18.92 -7.45 -1.96
N ALA A 53 -19.42 -8.01 -3.07
CA ALA A 53 -19.55 -7.27 -4.33
C ALA A 53 -20.51 -6.07 -4.23
N ALA A 54 -21.36 -6.01 -3.20
CA ALA A 54 -22.23 -4.87 -2.90
C ALA A 54 -21.45 -3.57 -2.69
N TYR A 55 -20.18 -3.62 -2.27
CA TYR A 55 -19.32 -2.43 -2.13
C TYR A 55 -18.61 -2.02 -3.42
N GLY A 56 -18.85 -2.73 -4.52
CA GLY A 56 -18.18 -2.54 -5.79
C GLY A 56 -17.01 -3.48 -6.01
N PRO A 57 -16.23 -3.30 -7.11
CA PRO A 57 -15.16 -4.21 -7.46
C PRO A 57 -14.06 -4.26 -6.38
N ARG A 58 -13.73 -5.47 -5.91
CA ARG A 58 -12.70 -5.71 -4.88
C ARG A 58 -11.36 -5.01 -5.16
N THR A 59 -10.97 -4.91 -6.43
CA THR A 59 -9.76 -4.22 -6.88
C THR A 59 -9.83 -2.73 -6.62
N THR A 60 -10.98 -2.10 -6.89
CA THR A 60 -11.24 -0.69 -6.62
C THR A 60 -11.19 -0.40 -5.13
N VAL A 61 -11.85 -1.22 -4.31
CA VAL A 61 -11.85 -1.09 -2.84
C VAL A 61 -10.43 -1.08 -2.29
N TYR A 62 -9.61 -2.07 -2.66
CA TYR A 62 -8.22 -2.16 -2.23
C TYR A 62 -7.35 -1.01 -2.77
N ASN A 63 -7.48 -0.67 -4.06
CA ASN A 63 -6.69 0.39 -4.67
C ASN A 63 -6.98 1.76 -4.03
N ARG A 64 -8.24 2.00 -3.65
CA ARG A 64 -8.67 3.20 -2.93
C ARG A 64 -8.08 3.24 -1.53
N PHE A 65 -8.20 2.15 -0.78
CA PHE A 65 -7.55 2.02 0.53
C PHE A 65 -6.05 2.35 0.47
N ASN A 66 -5.32 1.73 -0.45
CA ASN A 66 -3.88 1.92 -0.60
C ASN A 66 -3.53 3.37 -1.03
N ARG A 67 -4.29 3.95 -1.97
CA ARG A 67 -4.09 5.34 -2.40
C ARG A 67 -4.30 6.33 -1.27
N TRP A 68 -5.36 6.16 -0.48
CA TRP A 68 -5.65 7.02 0.67
C TRP A 68 -4.67 6.83 1.81
N SER A 69 -4.20 5.61 2.05
CA SER A 69 -3.15 5.33 3.03
C SER A 69 -1.86 6.10 2.71
N ARG A 70 -1.43 6.11 1.45
CA ARG A 70 -0.25 6.86 1.01
C ARG A 70 -0.39 8.37 1.19
N ARG A 71 -1.62 8.88 1.17
CA ARG A 71 -1.94 10.30 1.36
C ARG A 71 -2.19 10.66 2.83
N GLY A 72 -2.11 9.70 3.75
CA GLY A 72 -2.33 9.94 5.17
C GLY A 72 -3.79 10.18 5.57
N PHE A 73 -4.75 9.90 4.68
CA PHE A 73 -6.19 10.08 4.94
C PHE A 73 -6.63 9.40 6.24
N TRP A 74 -6.29 8.13 6.42
CA TRP A 74 -6.66 7.36 7.62
C TRP A 74 -6.13 7.98 8.90
N LYS A 75 -4.90 8.51 8.87
CA LYS A 75 -4.29 9.18 10.02
C LYS A 75 -5.00 10.50 10.35
N ALA A 76 -5.34 11.29 9.32
CA ALA A 76 -6.06 12.54 9.50
C ALA A 76 -7.47 12.31 10.07
N MET A 77 -8.18 11.31 9.55
CA MET A 77 -9.51 10.92 10.01
C MET A 77 -9.48 10.45 11.47
N LEU A 78 -8.58 9.52 11.83
CA LEU A 78 -8.46 9.04 13.21
C LEU A 78 -8.06 10.15 14.19
N ALA A 79 -7.14 11.04 13.79
CA ALA A 79 -6.73 12.17 14.61
C ALA A 79 -7.89 13.15 14.87
N ALA A 80 -8.75 13.36 13.88
CA ALA A 80 -9.93 14.20 14.04
C ALA A 80 -11.01 13.56 14.91
N LEU A 81 -11.25 12.26 14.76
CA LEU A 81 -12.16 11.50 15.63
C LEU A 81 -11.68 11.55 17.09
N ALA A 82 -10.38 11.37 17.33
CA ALA A 82 -9.80 11.49 18.66
C ALA A 82 -9.99 12.90 19.26
N LYS A 83 -9.81 13.97 18.46
CA LYS A 83 -10.07 15.35 18.89
C LYS A 83 -11.54 15.63 19.18
N ALA A 84 -12.45 14.98 18.47
CA ALA A 84 -13.90 15.09 18.69
C ALA A 84 -14.39 14.30 19.92
N GLY A 85 -13.48 13.76 20.74
CA GLY A 85 -13.83 13.03 21.97
C GLY A 85 -14.11 11.54 21.77
N TRP A 86 -14.03 11.03 20.53
CA TRP A 86 -14.20 9.61 20.22
C TRP A 86 -12.93 8.79 20.51
N ALA A 87 -12.07 9.27 21.42
CA ALA A 87 -10.74 8.70 21.66
C ALA A 87 -10.78 7.25 22.14
N GLY A 88 -11.84 6.82 22.84
CA GLY A 88 -12.04 5.41 23.23
C GLY A 88 -12.32 4.49 22.04
N ASP A 89 -13.19 4.92 21.12
CA ASP A 89 -13.53 4.15 19.91
C ASP A 89 -12.43 4.22 18.84
N ALA A 90 -11.74 5.36 18.74
CA ALA A 90 -10.58 5.52 17.86
C ALA A 90 -9.36 4.73 18.37
N ALA A 91 -9.14 4.63 19.69
CA ALA A 91 -8.13 3.76 20.27
C ALA A 91 -8.49 2.27 20.14
N ALA A 92 -9.77 1.92 20.15
CA ALA A 92 -10.23 0.57 19.82
C ALA A 92 -9.90 0.21 18.35
N LEU A 93 -10.03 1.16 17.42
CA LEU A 93 -9.62 0.97 16.02
C LEU A 93 -8.11 0.71 15.86
N ASP A 94 -7.25 1.30 16.69
CA ASP A 94 -5.77 1.20 16.56
C ASP A 94 -5.14 0.06 17.40
N SER A 95 -5.89 -0.57 18.33
CA SER A 95 -5.29 -1.56 19.26
C SER A 95 -6.03 -2.89 19.41
N SER A 96 -7.37 -2.93 19.30
CA SER A 96 -8.14 -4.18 19.40
C SER A 96 -8.54 -4.75 18.04
N TYR A 97 -8.62 -3.88 17.04
CA TYR A 97 -9.21 -4.19 15.75
C TYR A 97 -8.18 -4.67 14.69
N VAL A 98 -6.91 -4.28 14.81
CA VAL A 98 -5.83 -4.79 13.95
C VAL A 98 -5.41 -6.18 14.43
N ARG A 99 -6.14 -7.21 14.00
CA ARG A 99 -5.66 -8.59 14.12
C ARG A 99 -4.35 -8.67 13.35
N ALA A 100 -3.24 -8.96 14.04
CA ALA A 100 -1.94 -9.05 13.41
C ALA A 100 -2.02 -9.98 12.19
N HIS A 101 -1.36 -9.63 11.08
CA HIS A 101 -1.37 -10.47 9.89
C HIS A 101 -0.96 -11.90 10.28
N ARG A 102 -1.53 -12.94 9.68
CA ARG A 102 -1.22 -14.35 10.04
C ARG A 102 0.30 -14.64 10.05
N SER A 103 1.07 -13.94 9.23
CA SER A 103 2.54 -14.04 9.16
C SER A 103 3.29 -13.36 10.31
N ALA A 104 2.62 -12.53 11.11
CA ALA A 104 3.16 -11.94 12.34
C ALA A 104 3.09 -12.92 13.53
N HIS A 105 2.36 -14.03 13.41
CA HIS A 105 2.19 -15.04 14.46
C HIS A 105 3.31 -16.10 14.49
N GLY A 106 4.48 -15.82 13.92
CA GLY A 106 5.63 -16.73 13.89
C GLY A 106 6.61 -16.50 15.04
N GLY A 107 6.57 -17.40 16.03
CA GLY A 107 7.58 -17.81 17.03
C GLY A 107 8.83 -16.97 17.36
N LYS A 108 9.17 -16.94 18.66
CA LYS A 108 10.47 -16.46 19.21
C LYS A 108 11.66 -17.07 18.44
N GLY A 109 12.47 -16.22 17.81
CA GLY A 109 13.78 -16.59 17.26
C GLY A 109 14.04 -16.09 15.84
N GLY A 110 14.26 -14.79 15.67
CA GLY A 110 14.73 -14.25 14.39
C GLY A 110 16.12 -14.79 14.03
N ARG A 111 16.36 -15.09 12.74
CA ARG A 111 17.67 -15.49 12.23
C ARG A 111 18.68 -14.35 12.46
N ARG A 112 19.78 -14.63 13.18
CA ARG A 112 20.91 -13.69 13.31
C ARG A 112 21.37 -13.29 11.91
N ARG A 113 21.47 -11.99 11.65
CA ARG A 113 21.98 -11.46 10.37
C ARG A 113 23.41 -11.99 10.16
N ARG A 114 23.57 -12.97 9.28
CA ARG A 114 24.87 -13.35 8.75
C ARG A 114 25.27 -12.28 7.73
N PRO A 115 26.34 -11.50 7.93
CA PRO A 115 26.78 -10.54 6.94
C PRO A 115 27.09 -11.27 5.63
N LEU A 116 26.48 -10.83 4.52
CA LEU A 116 26.89 -11.26 3.19
C LEU A 116 28.34 -10.80 3.00
N ALA A 117 29.23 -11.73 2.71
CA ALA A 117 30.65 -11.50 2.57
C ALA A 117 30.95 -10.27 1.70
N ARG A 118 31.90 -9.45 2.16
CA ARG A 118 32.45 -8.28 1.48
C ARG A 118 32.85 -8.68 0.06
N ARG A 119 32.28 -8.02 -0.97
CA ARG A 119 32.69 -8.23 -2.37
C ARG A 119 34.20 -7.98 -2.45
N ALA A 120 34.96 -9.04 -2.77
CA ALA A 120 36.38 -8.92 -3.05
C ALA A 120 36.56 -7.97 -4.25
N ALA A 121 37.51 -7.05 -4.13
CA ALA A 121 37.78 -6.01 -5.11
C ALA A 121 38.06 -6.63 -6.49
N ALA A 122 37.27 -6.24 -7.49
CA ALA A 122 37.57 -6.54 -8.88
C ALA A 122 38.91 -5.87 -9.24
N LYS A 123 39.93 -6.67 -9.58
CA LYS A 123 41.19 -6.16 -10.12
C LYS A 123 40.94 -5.55 -11.51
N ARG A 124 41.55 -4.41 -11.80
CA ARG A 124 41.56 -3.80 -13.15
C ARG A 124 42.27 -4.75 -14.13
N PRO A 125 41.74 -5.00 -15.34
CA PRO A 125 42.52 -5.64 -16.39
C PRO A 125 43.66 -4.70 -16.83
N ARG A 126 44.84 -5.29 -17.00
CA ARG A 126 46.11 -4.65 -17.35
C ARG A 126 46.18 -4.51 -18.87
N SER A 127 46.35 -3.27 -19.36
CA SER A 127 47.24 -2.80 -20.48
C SER A 127 47.29 -3.64 -21.78
N THR A 128 47.31 -3.12 -23.02
CA THR A 128 47.80 -1.85 -23.59
C THR A 128 47.34 -1.75 -25.05
N ARG A 129 47.32 -0.54 -25.60
CA ARG A 129 47.12 -0.23 -27.03
C ARG A 129 48.47 -0.14 -27.76
N SER A 130 48.41 -0.32 -29.09
CA SER A 130 49.25 0.26 -30.16
C SER A 130 50.16 -0.72 -30.92
N PRO A 131 50.65 -0.40 -32.14
CA PRO A 131 50.17 0.49 -33.21
C PRO A 131 50.07 -0.22 -34.60
N MET A 132 49.66 0.53 -35.63
CA MET A 132 49.50 0.11 -37.03
C MET A 132 50.82 -0.29 -37.73
N SER A 133 50.70 -1.09 -38.81
CA SER A 133 51.47 -0.87 -40.04
C SER A 133 50.63 -1.20 -41.28
N SER A 134 50.58 -0.23 -42.19
CA SER A 134 50.03 -0.26 -43.54
C SER A 134 50.97 -0.99 -44.49
N VAL A 135 50.44 -1.84 -45.39
CA VAL A 135 51.00 -2.08 -46.73
C VAL A 135 49.84 -2.37 -47.69
N ALA A 136 49.90 -1.73 -48.85
CA ALA A 136 48.92 -1.75 -49.93
C ALA A 136 49.24 -2.79 -51.03
N LEU A 137 48.21 -2.97 -51.90
CA LEU A 137 48.24 -3.23 -53.35
C LEU A 137 48.03 -4.64 -53.94
N ALA A 138 47.13 -4.63 -54.95
CA ALA A 138 47.04 -5.46 -56.18
C ALA A 138 46.49 -6.90 -56.00
N SER A 139 45.68 -7.50 -56.88
CA SER A 139 45.19 -7.22 -58.24
C SER A 139 44.01 -8.19 -58.55
N CYS A 140 43.22 -7.86 -59.56
CA CYS A 140 42.31 -8.67 -60.40
C CYS A 140 42.09 -10.16 -60.10
N CYS A 141 40.80 -10.56 -60.08
CA CYS A 141 40.16 -11.35 -61.14
C CYS A 141 38.65 -11.09 -61.13
#